data_AF-K0TQ88-F1
#
_entry.id   AF-K0TQ88-F1
#
_cell.length_a   1.000
_cell.length_b   1.000
_cell.length_c   1.000
_cell.angle_alpha   90.00
_cell.angle_beta   90.00
_cell.angle_gamma   90.00
#
_symmetry.space_group_name_H-M   'P 1'
#
loop_
_entity.id
_entity.type
_entity.pdbx_description
1 polymer ?
#
loop_
_entity_poly.entity_id
_entity_poly.type
_entity_poly.pdbx_seq_one_letter_code
_entity_poly.pdbx_strand_id
1 'polypeptide(L)'
;WGVGVIDFAGSAVVHLTGGTTAIIATYLLGPRRGRFYDHRGQPLEIPKEFPGHSAALQMLGTFILWFGWYGFNTGSALSITGPEQEQVVSLVAVNTTLSAASGCISALMLNYIIDDRRWGEGSFSLSVASNGCLSGLVSITGACAVVDPWSAVVIGFVAGILYLASSKLLVRLRLDDVVDAIPVHFTNGAWGTISTGLFAQSGM
;
A
#
# COMPACT_ATOMS: atom_id res chain seq x y z
N TRP A 1 -8.64 -12.03 24.74
CA TRP A 1 -7.36 -12.16 24.02
C TRP A 1 -7.28 -13.60 23.54
N GLY A 2 -7.10 -13.86 22.24
CA GLY A 2 -7.21 -15.24 21.71
C GLY A 2 -8.42 -15.51 20.83
N VAL A 3 -8.61 -14.69 19.79
CA VAL A 3 -9.46 -15.05 18.62
C VAL A 3 -8.61 -15.52 17.42
N GLY A 4 -7.29 -15.68 17.60
CA GLY A 4 -6.39 -16.22 16.58
C GLY A 4 -5.93 -15.25 15.49
N VAL A 5 -6.11 -13.93 15.67
CA VAL A 5 -5.65 -12.94 14.68
C VAL A 5 -4.13 -12.88 14.65
N ILE A 6 -3.56 -12.99 13.45
CA ILE A 6 -2.13 -12.85 13.18
C ILE A 6 -1.88 -11.48 12.55
N ASP A 7 -1.03 -10.69 13.18
CA ASP A 7 -0.56 -9.40 12.66
C ASP A 7 0.91 -9.19 13.07
N PHE A 8 1.83 -9.81 12.31
CA PHE A 8 3.23 -9.96 12.70
C PHE A 8 3.94 -8.62 12.94
N ALA A 9 3.97 -7.74 11.94
CA ALA A 9 4.61 -6.43 12.05
C ALA A 9 3.61 -5.25 12.03
N GLY A 10 2.32 -5.48 11.71
CA GLY A 10 1.28 -4.45 11.80
C GLY A 10 0.57 -4.00 10.52
N SER A 11 0.06 -4.91 9.68
CA SER A 11 -0.93 -4.54 8.66
C SER A 11 -2.20 -3.96 9.29
N ALA A 12 -2.64 -4.50 10.43
CA ALA A 12 -3.78 -3.95 11.16
C ALA A 12 -3.35 -2.80 12.09
N VAL A 13 -2.48 -3.10 13.06
CA VAL A 13 -2.22 -2.18 14.18
C VAL A 13 -1.58 -0.87 13.74
N VAL A 14 -0.75 -0.87 12.69
CA VAL A 14 -0.12 0.33 12.14
C VAL A 14 -0.89 0.85 10.94
N HIS A 15 -1.00 0.05 9.88
CA HIS A 15 -1.48 0.58 8.60
C HIS A 15 -2.99 0.75 8.55
N LEU A 16 -3.79 -0.24 8.94
CA LEU A 16 -5.24 -0.09 8.96
C LEU A 16 -5.67 1.01 9.96
N THR A 17 -5.06 1.06 11.15
CA THR A 17 -5.31 2.12 12.14
C THR A 17 -4.95 3.50 11.59
N GLY A 18 -3.74 3.65 11.03
CA GLY A 18 -3.28 4.91 10.44
C GLY A 18 -4.13 5.34 9.25
N GLY A 19 -4.50 4.40 8.38
CA GLY A 19 -5.38 4.63 7.24
C GLY A 19 -6.80 5.01 7.66
N THR A 20 -7.34 4.41 8.71
CA THR A 20 -8.65 4.78 9.27
C THR A 20 -8.61 6.22 9.79
N THR A 21 -7.52 6.58 10.46
CA THR A 21 -7.28 7.97 10.91
C THR A 21 -7.22 8.93 9.72
N ALA A 22 -6.54 8.54 8.63
CA ALA A 22 -6.46 9.34 7.41
C ALA A 22 -7.83 9.53 6.72
N ILE A 23 -8.71 8.52 6.73
CA ILE A 23 -10.10 8.65 6.24
C ILE A 23 -10.84 9.72 7.04
N ILE A 24 -10.82 9.62 8.36
CA ILE A 24 -11.53 10.53 9.25
C ILE A 24 -10.98 11.96 9.08
N ALA A 25 -9.66 12.12 9.09
CA ALA A 25 -9.01 13.41 8.93
C ALA A 25 -9.33 14.06 7.57
N THR A 26 -9.23 13.30 6.47
CA THR A 26 -9.54 13.78 5.12
C THR A 26 -11.01 14.18 4.99
N TYR A 27 -11.92 13.41 5.59
CA TYR A 27 -13.34 13.73 5.58
C TYR A 27 -13.66 15.02 6.37
N LEU A 28 -13.09 15.17 7.57
CA LEU A 28 -13.35 16.34 8.42
C LEU A 28 -12.72 17.62 7.90
N LEU A 29 -11.51 17.54 7.34
CA LEU A 29 -10.82 18.70 6.75
C LEU A 29 -11.46 19.11 5.42
N GLY A 30 -11.99 18.15 4.67
CA GLY A 30 -12.50 18.37 3.33
C GLY A 30 -11.39 18.59 2.29
N PRO A 31 -11.77 18.74 1.02
CA PRO A 31 -10.82 18.80 -0.08
C PRO A 31 -10.11 20.14 -0.21
N ARG A 32 -8.90 20.14 -0.78
CA ARG A 32 -8.18 21.38 -1.11
C ARG A 32 -9.03 22.26 -2.02
N ARG A 33 -8.98 23.57 -1.79
CA ARG A 33 -9.73 24.56 -2.57
C ARG A 33 -9.39 24.44 -4.06
N GLY A 34 -10.41 24.39 -4.90
CA GLY A 34 -10.24 24.24 -6.35
C GLY A 34 -9.98 22.81 -6.83
N ARG A 35 -9.89 21.80 -5.95
CA ARG A 35 -9.72 20.38 -6.36
C ARG A 35 -10.98 19.83 -7.03
N PHE A 36 -12.10 19.92 -6.32
CA PHE A 36 -13.39 19.36 -6.76
C PHE A 36 -14.50 20.40 -6.91
N TYR A 37 -14.32 21.62 -6.39
CA TYR A 37 -15.32 22.68 -6.37
C TYR A 37 -14.69 24.00 -6.83
N ASP A 38 -15.46 24.81 -7.55
CA ASP A 38 -15.08 26.17 -7.94
C ASP A 38 -15.15 27.17 -6.76
N HIS A 39 -14.84 28.44 -7.03
CA HIS A 39 -14.88 29.50 -6.01
C HIS A 39 -16.29 29.79 -5.48
N ARG A 40 -17.34 29.31 -6.15
CA ARG A 40 -18.76 29.44 -5.78
C ARG A 40 -19.29 28.19 -5.09
N GLY A 41 -18.44 27.19 -4.84
CA GLY A 41 -18.81 25.90 -4.25
C GLY A 41 -19.51 24.95 -5.22
N GLN A 42 -19.57 25.26 -6.51
CA GLN A 42 -20.14 24.39 -7.52
C GLN A 42 -19.15 23.28 -7.89
N PRO A 43 -19.61 22.03 -8.06
CA PRO A 43 -18.72 20.96 -8.46
C PRO A 43 -18.06 21.19 -9.82
N LEU A 44 -16.78 20.87 -9.92
CA LEU A 44 -16.07 20.82 -11.20
C LEU A 44 -16.47 19.56 -11.97
N GLU A 45 -16.63 19.68 -13.28
CA GLU A 45 -16.87 18.55 -14.18
C GLU A 45 -15.65 17.61 -14.22
N ILE A 46 -14.45 18.19 -14.28
CA ILE A 46 -13.18 17.48 -14.23
C ILE A 46 -12.43 17.95 -12.97
N PRO A 47 -12.12 17.03 -12.03
CA PRO A 47 -11.28 17.35 -10.89
C PRO A 47 -9.93 17.95 -11.32
N LYS A 48 -9.49 19.03 -10.67
CA LYS A 48 -8.21 19.68 -10.97
C LYS A 48 -7.06 18.90 -10.33
N GLU A 49 -6.14 18.37 -11.11
CA GLU A 49 -4.94 17.70 -10.57
C GLU A 49 -3.93 18.71 -10.00
N PHE A 50 -3.28 18.35 -8.90
CA PHE A 50 -2.17 19.10 -8.32
C PHE A 50 -0.90 18.27 -8.45
N PRO A 51 0.04 18.63 -9.34
CA PRO A 51 1.24 17.85 -9.52
C PRO A 51 2.10 17.87 -8.25
N GLY A 52 2.71 16.73 -7.93
CA GLY A 52 3.71 16.64 -6.87
C GLY A 52 4.91 17.55 -7.17
N HIS A 53 5.53 18.10 -6.14
CA HIS A 53 6.62 19.07 -6.30
C HIS A 53 7.89 18.50 -6.96
N SER A 54 8.09 17.18 -6.88
CA SER A 54 9.34 16.49 -7.24
C SER A 54 9.13 14.98 -7.17
N ALA A 55 9.13 14.34 -8.35
CA ALA A 55 9.07 12.89 -8.44
C ALA A 55 10.36 12.22 -7.90
N ALA A 56 11.51 12.90 -8.02
CA ALA A 56 12.78 12.38 -7.53
C ALA A 56 12.77 12.22 -6.00
N LEU A 57 12.23 13.20 -5.27
CA LEU A 57 12.10 13.11 -3.81
C LEU A 57 11.08 12.05 -3.38
N GLN A 58 9.99 11.87 -4.13
CA GLN A 58 9.01 10.81 -3.87
C GLN A 58 9.65 9.42 -4.04
N MET A 59 10.41 9.22 -5.12
CA MET A 59 11.14 7.97 -5.34
C MET A 59 12.20 7.73 -4.26
N LEU A 60 12.97 8.76 -3.88
CA LEU A 60 13.94 8.66 -2.79
C LEU A 60 13.25 8.26 -1.47
N GLY A 61 12.13 8.90 -1.14
CA GLY A 61 11.31 8.55 0.03
C GLY A 61 10.83 7.10 -0.02
N THR A 62 10.41 6.62 -1.19
CA THR A 62 9.98 5.23 -1.38
C THR A 62 11.13 4.24 -1.14
N PHE A 63 12.34 4.52 -1.62
CA PHE A 63 13.50 3.68 -1.35
C PHE A 63 13.91 3.68 0.11
N ILE A 64 13.87 4.84 0.78
CA ILE A 64 14.12 4.94 2.23
C ILE A 64 13.09 4.11 2.99
N LEU A 65 11.81 4.20 2.62
CA LEU A 65 10.73 3.42 3.24
C LEU A 65 10.90 1.93 2.99
N TRP A 66 11.21 1.50 1.77
CA TRP A 66 11.47 0.08 1.47
C TRP A 66 12.66 -0.43 2.27
N PHE A 67 13.78 0.28 2.27
CA PHE A 67 14.94 -0.10 3.07
C PHE A 67 14.59 -0.20 4.56
N GLY A 68 13.90 0.81 5.10
CA GLY A 68 13.42 0.83 6.47
C GLY A 68 12.45 -0.31 6.78
N TRP A 69 11.68 -0.77 5.79
CA TRP A 69 10.73 -1.86 5.94
C TRP A 69 11.37 -3.22 6.22
N TYR A 70 12.62 -3.43 5.80
CA TYR A 70 13.38 -4.59 6.28
C TYR A 70 13.52 -4.52 7.80
N GLY A 71 13.99 -3.39 8.33
CA GLY A 71 14.08 -3.20 9.78
C GLY A 71 12.72 -3.28 10.49
N PHE A 72 11.66 -2.77 9.87
CA PHE A 72 10.30 -2.83 10.39
C PHE A 72 9.80 -4.27 10.51
N ASN A 73 9.82 -5.02 9.40
CA ASN A 73 9.29 -6.38 9.37
C ASN A 73 10.23 -7.37 10.07
N THR A 74 11.52 -7.42 9.71
CA THR A 74 12.44 -8.39 10.33
C THR A 74 12.68 -8.09 11.80
N GLY A 75 12.68 -6.80 12.19
CA GLY A 75 12.79 -6.37 13.58
C GLY A 75 11.61 -6.84 14.44
N SER A 76 10.43 -7.05 13.86
CA SER A 76 9.28 -7.63 14.56
C SER A 76 9.47 -9.10 14.97
N ALA A 77 10.53 -9.78 14.50
CA ALA A 77 10.93 -11.07 15.05
C ALA A 77 11.50 -10.97 16.49
N LEU A 78 11.91 -9.77 16.92
CA LEU A 78 12.44 -9.42 18.26
C LEU A 78 13.75 -10.12 18.69
N SER A 79 14.11 -11.24 18.07
CA SER A 79 15.34 -11.98 18.32
C SER A 79 15.80 -12.71 17.06
N ILE A 80 17.12 -12.88 16.95
CA ILE A 80 17.76 -13.70 15.92
C ILE A 80 18.78 -14.61 16.62
N THR A 81 18.27 -15.52 17.44
CA THR A 81 19.10 -16.44 18.24
C THR A 81 18.78 -17.89 17.88
N GLY A 82 19.57 -18.44 16.97
CA GLY A 82 19.52 -19.83 16.56
C GLY A 82 18.78 -20.08 15.23
N PRO A 83 18.89 -21.30 14.69
CA PRO A 83 18.54 -21.58 13.30
C PRO A 83 17.07 -21.32 12.94
N GLU A 84 16.14 -21.57 13.85
CA GLU A 84 14.70 -21.36 13.60
C GLU A 84 14.36 -19.87 13.44
N GLN A 85 14.88 -19.01 14.33
CA GLN A 85 14.64 -17.57 14.26
C GLN A 85 15.35 -16.92 13.08
N GLU A 86 16.55 -17.41 12.73
CA GLU A 86 17.28 -17.01 11.51
C GLU A 86 16.46 -17.30 10.24
N GLN A 87 15.80 -18.44 10.18
CA GLN A 87 14.93 -18.82 9.06
C GLN A 87 13.70 -17.91 8.96
N VAL A 88 13.04 -17.62 10.07
CA VAL A 88 11.88 -16.69 10.10
C VAL A 88 12.30 -15.30 9.60
N VAL A 89 13.39 -14.74 10.11
CA VAL A 89 13.87 -13.41 9.68
C VAL A 89 14.24 -13.39 8.20
N SER A 90 14.90 -14.44 7.71
CA SER A 90 15.25 -14.57 6.30
C SER A 90 14.01 -14.64 5.42
N LEU A 91 13.01 -15.44 5.82
CA LEU A 91 11.71 -15.54 5.14
C LEU A 91 10.99 -14.19 5.11
N VAL A 92 10.93 -13.50 6.25
CA VAL A 92 10.32 -12.17 6.38
C VAL A 92 10.97 -11.17 5.43
N ALA A 93 12.29 -11.15 5.32
CA ALA A 93 13.01 -10.26 4.40
C ALA A 93 12.66 -10.56 2.94
N VAL A 94 12.62 -11.85 2.55
CA VAL A 94 12.26 -12.28 1.19
C VAL A 94 10.81 -11.91 0.87
N ASN A 95 9.87 -12.23 1.76
CA ASN A 95 8.46 -11.91 1.58
C ASN A 95 8.22 -10.39 1.45
N THR A 96 8.93 -9.61 2.25
CA THR A 96 8.85 -8.14 2.22
C THR A 96 9.21 -7.60 0.83
N THR A 97 10.34 -8.03 0.25
CA THR A 97 10.79 -7.53 -1.04
C THR A 97 9.95 -8.05 -2.21
N LEU A 98 9.51 -9.30 -2.16
CA LEU A 98 8.67 -9.89 -3.20
C LEU A 98 7.29 -9.22 -3.28
N SER A 99 6.68 -8.94 -2.13
CA SER A 99 5.40 -8.22 -2.08
C SER A 99 5.54 -6.78 -2.57
N ALA A 100 6.58 -6.07 -2.15
CA ALA A 100 6.88 -4.71 -2.62
C ALA A 100 7.04 -4.65 -4.15
N ALA A 101 7.88 -5.53 -4.71
CA ALA A 101 8.14 -5.59 -6.14
C ALA A 101 6.89 -5.95 -6.94
N SER A 102 6.12 -6.95 -6.49
CA SER A 102 4.88 -7.37 -7.16
C SER A 102 3.79 -6.31 -7.11
N GLY A 103 3.63 -5.58 -6.00
CA GLY A 103 2.71 -4.46 -5.88
C GLY A 103 3.08 -3.28 -6.78
N CYS A 104 4.38 -2.96 -6.85
CA CYS A 104 4.92 -1.97 -7.78
C CYS A 104 4.58 -2.31 -9.23
N ILE A 105 4.94 -3.53 -9.68
CA ILE A 105 4.70 -3.98 -11.06
C ILE A 105 3.21 -4.02 -11.36
N SER A 106 2.40 -4.57 -10.46
CA SER A 106 0.95 -4.69 -10.64
C SER A 106 0.28 -3.33 -10.84
N ALA A 107 0.56 -2.37 -9.94
CA ALA A 107 0.02 -1.02 -10.05
C ALA A 107 0.50 -0.34 -11.34
N LEU A 108 1.81 -0.41 -11.62
CA LEU A 108 2.40 0.23 -12.78
C LEU A 108 1.81 -0.29 -14.11
N MET A 109 1.69 -1.61 -14.24
CA MET A 109 1.14 -2.24 -15.44
C MET A 109 -0.37 -2.01 -15.58
N LEU A 110 -1.12 -2.08 -14.48
CA LEU A 110 -2.56 -1.80 -14.52
C LEU A 110 -2.83 -0.33 -14.89
N ASN A 111 -2.05 0.62 -14.36
CA ASN A 111 -2.18 2.02 -14.75
C ASN A 111 -1.87 2.22 -16.23
N TYR A 112 -0.77 1.63 -16.73
CA TYR A 112 -0.42 1.68 -18.15
C TYR A 112 -1.56 1.16 -19.03
N ILE A 113 -2.13 0.00 -18.72
CA ILE A 113 -3.24 -0.61 -19.48
C ILE A 113 -4.48 0.29 -19.46
N ILE A 114 -4.79 0.92 -18.31
CA ILE A 114 -5.95 1.81 -18.22
C ILE A 114 -5.73 3.09 -19.04
N ASP A 115 -4.53 3.66 -19.02
CA ASP A 115 -4.23 4.89 -19.74
C ASP A 115 -4.20 4.64 -21.25
N ASP A 116 -3.57 3.54 -21.69
CA ASP A 116 -3.58 3.09 -23.09
C ASP A 116 -5.00 2.90 -23.62
N ARG A 117 -5.88 2.22 -22.87
CA ARG A 117 -7.28 2.03 -23.27
C ARG A 117 -8.10 3.31 -23.28
N ARG A 118 -7.76 4.29 -22.44
CA ARG A 118 -8.54 5.53 -22.31
C ARG A 118 -8.11 6.60 -23.31
N TRP A 119 -6.82 6.65 -23.63
CA TRP A 119 -6.20 7.74 -24.37
C TRP A 119 -5.48 7.30 -25.64
N GLY A 120 -5.30 5.99 -25.86
CA GLY A 120 -4.54 5.43 -26.98
C GLY A 120 -3.01 5.51 -26.80
N GLU A 121 -2.55 5.97 -25.64
CA GLU A 121 -1.13 6.06 -25.28
C GLU A 121 -0.96 5.72 -23.79
N GLY A 122 -0.22 4.65 -23.50
CA GLY A 122 0.12 4.25 -22.15
C GLY A 122 1.33 5.01 -21.61
N SER A 123 1.25 5.43 -20.33
CA SER A 123 2.36 6.10 -19.65
C SER A 123 2.71 5.39 -18.34
N PHE A 124 3.99 5.42 -17.96
CA PHE A 124 4.46 4.85 -16.70
C PHE A 124 4.62 5.96 -15.65
N SER A 125 3.74 5.94 -14.65
CA SER A 125 3.77 6.91 -13.55
C SER A 125 4.67 6.45 -12.40
N LEU A 126 5.69 7.26 -12.08
CA LEU A 126 6.55 7.03 -10.93
C LEU A 126 5.78 7.10 -9.60
N SER A 127 4.74 7.93 -9.53
CA SER A 127 3.90 8.03 -8.33
C SER A 127 3.10 6.74 -8.11
N VAL A 128 2.54 6.20 -9.20
CA VAL A 128 1.80 4.92 -9.16
C VAL A 128 2.74 3.76 -8.81
N ALA A 129 3.94 3.71 -9.41
CA ALA A 129 4.93 2.70 -9.06
C ALA A 129 5.32 2.78 -7.57
N SER A 130 5.56 4.00 -7.07
CA SER A 130 5.91 4.27 -5.68
C SER A 130 4.82 3.80 -4.72
N ASN A 131 3.58 4.24 -4.93
CA ASN A 131 2.46 3.87 -4.07
C ASN A 131 2.07 2.40 -4.22
N GLY A 132 2.24 1.80 -5.39
CA GLY A 132 2.09 0.35 -5.59
C GLY A 132 3.12 -0.46 -4.81
N CYS A 133 4.37 -0.01 -4.78
CA CYS A 133 5.43 -0.59 -3.95
C CYS A 133 5.07 -0.52 -2.46
N LEU A 134 4.70 0.67 -1.97
CA LEU A 134 4.29 0.87 -0.57
C LEU A 134 3.05 0.04 -0.22
N SER A 135 2.12 -0.13 -1.14
CA SER A 135 0.93 -0.95 -0.96
C SER A 135 1.26 -2.44 -0.78
N GLY A 136 2.22 -2.95 -1.55
CA GLY A 136 2.75 -4.31 -1.36
C GLY A 136 3.44 -4.49 -0.02
N LEU A 137 4.25 -3.51 0.39
CA LEU A 137 4.90 -3.49 1.71
C LEU A 137 3.88 -3.49 2.85
N VAL A 138 2.86 -2.62 2.79
CA VAL A 138 1.77 -2.58 3.77
C VAL A 138 1.02 -3.91 3.86
N SER A 139 0.71 -4.52 2.72
CA SER A 139 -0.13 -5.72 2.69
C SER A 139 0.56 -6.96 3.25
N ILE A 140 1.88 -7.09 3.06
CA ILE A 140 2.63 -8.24 3.58
C ILE A 140 2.99 -8.11 5.06
N THR A 141 2.93 -6.90 5.62
CA THR A 141 3.41 -6.57 6.97
C THR A 141 2.82 -7.48 8.06
N GLY A 142 1.54 -7.83 7.98
CA GLY A 142 0.87 -8.71 8.95
C GLY A 142 1.15 -10.20 8.74
N ALA A 143 1.55 -10.61 7.54
CA ALA A 143 1.65 -12.01 7.12
C ALA A 143 3.08 -12.49 6.85
N CYS A 144 4.07 -11.58 6.83
CA CYS A 144 5.41 -11.81 6.28
C CYS A 144 6.19 -12.96 6.92
N ALA A 145 5.85 -13.37 8.15
CA ALA A 145 6.49 -14.49 8.85
C ALA A 145 5.77 -15.84 8.66
N VAL A 146 4.52 -15.84 8.18
CA VAL A 146 3.63 -17.02 8.22
C VAL A 146 3.16 -17.46 6.84
N VAL A 147 3.64 -16.84 5.77
CA VAL A 147 3.27 -17.16 4.38
C VAL A 147 4.48 -17.54 3.54
N ASP A 148 4.24 -18.36 2.53
CA ASP A 148 5.27 -18.68 1.54
C ASP A 148 5.64 -17.47 0.65
N PRO A 149 6.85 -17.47 0.06
CA PRO A 149 7.28 -16.48 -0.92
C PRO A 149 6.35 -16.28 -2.12
N TRP A 150 5.73 -17.35 -2.62
CA TRP A 150 4.76 -17.24 -3.72
C TRP A 150 3.50 -16.50 -3.30
N SER A 151 3.02 -16.72 -2.06
CA SER A 151 1.88 -16.01 -1.50
C SER A 151 2.20 -14.53 -1.32
N ALA A 152 3.43 -14.18 -0.91
CA ALA A 152 3.86 -12.78 -0.81
C ALA A 152 3.77 -12.03 -2.15
N VAL A 153 4.13 -12.70 -3.26
CA VAL A 153 3.96 -12.15 -4.62
C VAL A 153 2.48 -11.92 -4.95
N VAL A 154 1.60 -12.86 -4.60
CA VAL A 154 0.15 -12.72 -4.84
C VAL A 154 -0.45 -11.59 -4.00
N ILE A 155 -0.09 -11.51 -2.71
CA ILE A 155 -0.54 -10.48 -1.78
C ILE A 155 -0.16 -9.09 -2.32
N GLY A 156 1.10 -8.91 -2.71
CA GLY A 156 1.59 -7.66 -3.27
C GLY A 156 0.95 -7.32 -4.61
N PHE A 157 0.81 -8.31 -5.51
CA PHE A 157 0.14 -8.11 -6.79
C PHE A 157 -1.30 -7.59 -6.63
N VAL A 158 -2.09 -8.21 -5.74
CA VAL A 158 -3.46 -7.75 -5.44
C VAL A 158 -3.45 -6.37 -4.80
N ALA A 159 -2.49 -6.09 -3.92
CA ALA A 159 -2.36 -4.78 -3.27
C ALA A 159 -2.17 -3.63 -4.27
N GLY A 160 -1.38 -3.84 -5.33
CA GLY A 160 -1.21 -2.86 -6.41
C GLY A 160 -2.51 -2.56 -7.17
N ILE A 161 -3.36 -3.58 -7.37
CA ILE A 161 -4.68 -3.40 -8.00
C ILE A 161 -5.61 -2.63 -7.07
N LEU A 162 -5.69 -3.04 -5.80
CA LEU A 162 -6.54 -2.42 -4.79
C LEU A 162 -6.16 -0.96 -4.54
N TYR A 163 -4.86 -0.66 -4.54
CA TYR A 163 -4.34 0.70 -4.49
C TYR A 163 -4.96 1.58 -5.58
N LEU A 164 -4.81 1.18 -6.85
CA LEU A 164 -5.31 1.98 -7.97
C LEU A 164 -6.84 2.11 -7.97
N ALA A 165 -7.54 1.02 -7.65
CA ALA A 165 -8.99 1.02 -7.56
C ALA A 165 -9.46 1.98 -6.45
N SER A 166 -8.83 1.93 -5.28
CA SER A 166 -9.14 2.78 -4.14
C SER A 166 -8.80 4.25 -4.40
N SER A 167 -7.64 4.57 -4.97
CA SER A 167 -7.27 5.95 -5.30
C SER A 167 -8.30 6.57 -6.27
N LYS A 168 -8.69 5.85 -7.33
CA LYS A 168 -9.74 6.28 -8.26
C LYS A 168 -11.11 6.41 -7.61
N LEU A 169 -11.43 5.55 -6.65
CA LEU A 169 -12.68 5.64 -5.88
C LEU A 169 -12.72 6.90 -5.02
N LEU A 170 -11.64 7.26 -4.33
CA LEU A 170 -11.59 8.47 -3.52
C LEU A 170 -11.81 9.74 -4.35
N VAL A 171 -11.20 9.81 -5.54
CA VAL A 171 -11.44 10.90 -6.50
C VAL A 171 -12.92 10.98 -6.90
N ARG A 172 -13.58 9.84 -7.16
CA ARG A 172 -15.02 9.80 -7.46
C ARG A 172 -15.89 10.25 -6.28
N LEU A 173 -15.48 9.90 -5.06
CA LEU A 173 -16.14 10.33 -3.82
C LEU A 173 -15.77 11.76 -3.41
N ARG A 174 -14.93 12.45 -4.20
CA ARG A 174 -14.42 13.81 -3.92
C ARG A 174 -13.72 13.92 -2.55
N LEU A 175 -13.03 12.85 -2.16
CA LEU A 175 -12.11 12.82 -1.03
C LEU A 175 -10.71 13.13 -1.53
N ASP A 176 -10.10 14.17 -0.98
CA ASP A 176 -8.80 14.69 -1.45
C ASP A 176 -7.67 14.19 -0.57
N ASP A 177 -7.26 12.95 -0.81
CA ASP A 177 -6.07 12.39 -0.21
C ASP A 177 -4.83 12.79 -1.02
N VAL A 178 -4.00 13.65 -0.44
CA VAL A 178 -2.88 14.29 -1.15
C VAL A 178 -1.80 13.30 -1.56
N VAL A 179 -1.60 12.22 -0.79
CA VAL A 179 -0.48 11.28 -0.95
C VAL A 179 -0.92 9.85 -1.20
N ASP A 180 -2.23 9.63 -1.39
CA ASP A 180 -2.85 8.29 -1.37
C ASP A 180 -2.54 7.52 -0.06
N ALA A 181 -2.55 8.19 1.10
CA ALA A 181 -2.40 7.53 2.40
C ALA A 181 -3.50 6.49 2.66
N ILE A 182 -4.74 6.78 2.28
CA ILE A 182 -5.91 5.91 2.47
C ILE A 182 -5.80 4.67 1.56
N PRO A 183 -5.59 4.77 0.22
CA PRO A 183 -5.36 3.58 -0.60
C PRO A 183 -4.17 2.74 -0.14
N VAL A 184 -3.04 3.37 0.22
CA VAL A 184 -1.82 2.65 0.63
C VAL A 184 -1.98 2.01 2.01
N HIS A 185 -2.58 2.68 2.98
CA HIS A 185 -2.62 2.19 4.37
C HIS A 185 -3.96 1.60 4.78
N PHE A 186 -5.09 2.25 4.50
CA PHE A 186 -6.40 1.72 4.88
C PHE A 186 -6.76 0.50 4.04
N THR A 187 -6.82 0.66 2.72
CA THR A 187 -7.29 -0.39 1.82
C THR A 187 -6.33 -1.58 1.86
N ASN A 188 -5.04 -1.32 1.75
CA ASN A 188 -4.03 -2.37 1.74
C ASN A 188 -3.65 -2.88 3.13
N GLY A 189 -3.87 -2.11 4.19
CA GLY A 189 -3.82 -2.62 5.57
C GLY A 189 -4.94 -3.63 5.82
N ALA A 190 -6.18 -3.29 5.41
CA ALA A 190 -7.31 -4.21 5.47
C ALA A 190 -7.09 -5.47 4.62
N TRP A 191 -6.63 -5.30 3.37
CA TRP A 191 -6.27 -6.44 2.51
C TRP A 191 -5.17 -7.29 3.14
N GLY A 192 -4.11 -6.67 3.68
CA GLY A 192 -3.05 -7.38 4.36
C GLY A 192 -3.57 -8.25 5.49
N THR A 193 -4.38 -7.68 6.39
CA THR A 193 -5.02 -8.42 7.50
C THR A 193 -5.89 -9.58 7.01
N ILE A 194 -6.70 -9.38 5.97
CA ILE A 194 -7.54 -10.44 5.39
C ILE A 194 -6.66 -11.53 4.77
N SER A 195 -5.65 -11.11 3.99
CA SER A 195 -4.76 -12.01 3.26
C SER A 195 -3.93 -12.88 4.19
N THR A 196 -3.56 -12.39 5.38
CA THR A 196 -2.94 -13.21 6.42
C THR A 196 -3.80 -14.43 6.73
N GLY A 197 -5.10 -14.24 6.96
CA GLY A 197 -6.02 -15.35 7.26
C GLY A 197 -6.24 -16.31 6.08
N LEU A 198 -5.99 -15.87 4.84
CA LEU A 198 -6.14 -16.70 3.64
C LEU A 198 -4.90 -17.54 3.32
N PHE A 199 -3.71 -17.00 3.60
CA PHE A 199 -2.44 -17.59 3.16
C PHE A 199 -1.53 -18.10 4.29
N ALA A 200 -1.86 -17.81 5.55
CA ALA A 200 -1.07 -18.29 6.69
C ALA A 200 -1.00 -19.82 6.71
N GLN A 201 0.20 -20.35 6.90
CA GLN A 201 0.42 -21.78 7.01
C GLN A 201 0.43 -22.24 8.47
N SER A 202 -0.04 -23.47 8.67
CA SER A 202 0.00 -24.09 9.99
C SER A 202 1.42 -24.53 10.31
N GLY A 203 1.98 -24.04 11.43
CA GLY A 203 3.30 -24.47 11.92
C GLY A 203 4.48 -23.59 11.49
N MET A 204 4.21 -22.44 10.84
CA MET A 204 5.15 -21.31 10.75
C MET A 204 4.79 -20.22 11.75
#